data_AF-A0A059X3K2-F1
#
_entry.id   AF-A0A059X3K2-F1
#
_cell.length_a   1.000
_cell.length_b   1.000
_cell.length_c   1.000
_cell.angle_alpha   90.00
_cell.angle_beta   90.00
_cell.angle_gamma   90.00
#
_symmetry.space_group_name_H-M   'P 1'
#
loop_
_entity.id
_entity.type
_entity.pdbx_description
1 polymer ?
#
loop_
_entity_poly.entity_id
_entity_poly.type
_entity_poly.pdbx_seq_one_letter_code
_entity_poly.pdbx_strand_id
1 'polypeptide(L)'
;PPLIVHGSDELVGDRLLTFAKTYRSSLRDDVSALLQRYTFVDFAQKVVGVGSVGTRCYVVLMRGNDNNDPLFLQIKEASTSVLEPYLGKSRYQNHGQRVVRGQHATQAASDIFLGWGRGANGVDFYVRQLRDMKGSADLAGQSPDQMALYAGLCGHVLARAHARTGDAAMISGYMGDGDAFDIA
;
A
#
# COMPACT_ATOMS: atom_id res chain seq x y z
N PRO A 1 19.28 6.89 8.28
CA PRO A 1 19.17 7.46 6.91
C PRO A 1 18.84 6.36 5.88
N PRO A 2 17.75 6.45 5.10
CA PRO A 2 17.50 5.49 4.03
C PRO A 2 18.50 5.72 2.89
N LEU A 3 19.32 4.70 2.59
CA LEU A 3 20.26 4.69 1.46
C LEU A 3 19.49 4.31 0.19
N ILE A 4 19.63 5.09 -0.89
CA ILE A 4 19.17 4.69 -2.23
C ILE A 4 20.40 4.27 -3.01
N VAL A 5 20.40 3.03 -3.50
CA VAL A 5 21.51 2.45 -4.26
C VAL A 5 20.96 2.01 -5.60
N HIS A 6 21.66 2.33 -6.68
CA HIS A 6 21.33 1.82 -8.00
C HIS A 6 21.34 0.28 -7.98
N GLY A 7 20.35 -0.36 -8.61
CA GLY A 7 20.31 -1.83 -8.64
C GLY A 7 21.51 -2.40 -9.39
N SER A 8 22.03 -3.54 -8.94
CA SER A 8 22.96 -4.37 -9.73
C SER A 8 22.18 -5.22 -10.74
N ASP A 9 22.77 -5.43 -11.92
CA ASP A 9 22.17 -6.03 -13.13
C ASP A 9 21.63 -7.48 -13.00
N GLU A 10 21.71 -8.13 -11.84
CA GLU A 10 21.37 -9.55 -11.66
C GLU A 10 19.87 -9.88 -11.66
N LEU A 11 18.98 -8.89 -11.86
CA LEU A 11 17.52 -9.04 -11.78
C LEU A 11 16.77 -8.97 -13.13
N VAL A 12 17.44 -8.66 -14.24
CA VAL A 12 16.83 -7.73 -15.22
C VAL A 12 15.98 -8.35 -16.34
N GLY A 13 16.18 -9.60 -16.75
CA GLY A 13 15.44 -10.17 -17.90
C GLY A 13 14.07 -10.76 -17.57
N ASP A 14 13.97 -12.08 -17.65
CA ASP A 14 12.71 -12.84 -17.54
C ASP A 14 11.97 -12.66 -16.21
N ARG A 15 12.72 -12.38 -15.15
CA ARG A 15 12.20 -12.19 -13.79
C ARG A 15 11.41 -10.89 -13.65
N LEU A 16 11.89 -9.83 -14.31
CA LEU A 16 11.25 -8.51 -14.36
C LEU A 16 10.04 -8.54 -15.29
N LEU A 17 10.12 -9.26 -16.41
CA LEU A 17 8.98 -9.48 -17.32
C LEU A 17 7.83 -10.22 -16.63
N THR A 18 8.13 -11.27 -15.86
CA THR A 18 7.11 -12.03 -15.10
C THR A 18 6.44 -11.15 -14.05
N PHE A 19 7.23 -10.39 -13.29
CA PHE A 19 6.71 -9.43 -12.32
C PHE A 19 5.84 -8.35 -13.01
N ALA A 20 6.33 -7.74 -14.09
CA ALA A 20 5.61 -6.70 -14.81
C ALA A 20 4.28 -7.20 -15.38
N LYS A 21 4.25 -8.43 -15.92
CA LYS A 21 3.02 -9.07 -16.41
C LYS A 21 2.01 -9.29 -15.29
N THR A 22 2.45 -9.87 -14.17
CA THR A 22 1.56 -10.13 -13.02
C THR A 22 1.06 -8.83 -12.39
N TYR A 23 1.93 -7.84 -12.23
CA TYR A 23 1.56 -6.49 -11.78
C TYR A 23 0.52 -5.86 -12.70
N ARG A 24 0.76 -5.82 -14.01
CA ARG A 24 -0.17 -5.22 -14.96
C ARG A 24 -1.54 -5.92 -14.93
N SER A 25 -1.57 -7.25 -14.80
CA SER A 25 -2.82 -8.01 -14.68
C SER A 25 -3.58 -7.79 -13.37
N SER A 26 -2.94 -7.20 -12.35
CA SER A 26 -3.57 -6.87 -11.07
C SER A 26 -4.31 -5.53 -11.09
N LEU A 27 -3.99 -4.66 -12.07
CA LEU A 27 -4.58 -3.34 -12.21
C LEU A 27 -5.94 -3.43 -12.92
N ARG A 28 -6.76 -2.39 -12.74
CA ARG A 28 -7.94 -2.18 -13.59
C ARG A 28 -7.51 -1.89 -15.02
N ASP A 29 -8.34 -2.24 -16.00
CA ASP A 29 -8.02 -2.08 -17.42
C ASP A 29 -7.71 -0.63 -17.82
N ASP A 30 -8.47 0.33 -17.28
CA ASP A 30 -8.27 1.76 -17.52
C ASP A 30 -6.92 2.26 -16.98
N VAL A 31 -6.55 1.83 -15.77
CA VAL A 31 -5.25 2.13 -15.17
C VAL A 31 -4.13 1.40 -15.93
N SER A 32 -4.33 0.15 -16.33
CA SER A 32 -3.35 -0.59 -17.13
C SER A 32 -3.10 0.09 -18.48
N ALA A 33 -4.13 0.65 -19.11
CA ALA A 33 -4.01 1.42 -20.34
C ALA A 33 -3.25 2.75 -20.12
N LEU A 34 -3.47 3.41 -18.98
CA LEU A 34 -2.69 4.59 -18.58
C LEU A 34 -1.21 4.25 -18.37
N LEU A 35 -0.91 3.20 -17.61
CA LEU A 35 0.46 2.80 -17.30
C LEU A 35 1.28 2.48 -18.56
N GLN A 36 0.65 1.95 -19.62
CA GLN A 36 1.30 1.67 -20.91
C GLN A 36 1.84 2.90 -21.63
N ARG A 37 1.39 4.10 -21.26
CA ARG A 37 1.90 5.35 -21.82
C ARG A 37 3.25 5.75 -21.21
N TYR A 38 3.68 5.06 -20.16
CA TYR A 38 4.95 5.28 -19.48
C TYR A 38 5.95 4.19 -19.86
N THR A 39 7.19 4.59 -20.15
CA THR A 39 8.32 3.70 -20.46
C THR A 39 9.25 3.61 -19.27
N PHE A 40 9.76 2.42 -18.97
CA PHE A 40 10.77 2.22 -17.93
C PHE A 40 12.06 3.00 -18.25
N VAL A 41 12.61 3.69 -17.25
CA VAL A 41 13.89 4.42 -17.39
C VAL A 41 14.96 3.80 -16.51
N ASP A 42 14.68 3.66 -15.22
CA ASP A 42 15.68 3.22 -14.23
C ASP A 42 14.99 2.66 -12.97
N PHE A 43 15.75 1.97 -12.13
CA PHE A 43 15.33 1.56 -10.80
C PHE A 43 16.46 1.63 -9.77
N ALA A 44 16.08 1.91 -8.53
CA ALA A 44 17.00 1.92 -7.40
C ALA A 44 16.42 1.14 -6.22
N GLN A 45 17.29 0.45 -5.48
CA GLN A 45 16.91 -0.15 -4.21
C GLN A 45 16.91 0.92 -3.11
N LYS A 46 15.79 1.02 -2.40
CA LYS A 46 15.62 1.93 -1.27
C LYS A 46 15.72 1.15 0.03
N VAL A 47 16.77 1.40 0.82
CA VAL A 47 16.84 0.90 2.18
C VAL A 47 15.75 1.60 3.01
N VAL A 48 14.85 0.81 3.58
CA VAL A 48 13.67 1.28 4.30
C VAL A 48 13.96 1.49 5.79
N GLY A 49 13.07 2.20 6.49
CA GLY A 49 13.19 2.46 7.93
C GLY A 49 12.99 1.21 8.81
N VAL A 50 13.11 1.40 10.13
CA VAL A 50 13.15 0.33 11.15
C VAL A 50 12.02 -0.70 11.06
N GLY A 51 10.80 -0.29 10.68
CA GLY A 51 9.64 -1.19 10.56
C GLY A 51 9.63 -2.09 9.32
N SER A 52 10.69 -2.08 8.50
CA SER A 52 10.77 -2.89 7.28
C SER A 52 12.21 -3.41 7.05
N VAL A 53 13.04 -3.45 8.10
CA VAL A 53 14.40 -3.99 8.05
C VAL A 53 14.38 -5.41 7.51
N GLY A 54 15.23 -5.70 6.53
CA GLY A 54 15.32 -7.00 5.87
C GLY A 54 14.36 -7.23 4.70
N THR A 55 13.44 -6.30 4.42
CA THR A 55 12.51 -6.42 3.27
C THR A 55 13.02 -5.65 2.05
N ARG A 56 12.77 -6.19 0.85
CA ARG A 56 13.13 -5.51 -0.41
C ARG A 56 12.18 -4.35 -0.70
N CYS A 57 12.75 -3.21 -1.05
CA CYS A 57 12.02 -2.05 -1.52
C CYS A 57 12.77 -1.42 -2.68
N TYR A 58 12.05 -1.17 -3.77
CA TYR A 58 12.59 -0.56 -4.99
C TYR A 58 11.79 0.69 -5.34
N VAL A 59 12.47 1.64 -5.98
CA VAL A 59 11.87 2.77 -6.66
C VAL A 59 12.13 2.58 -8.14
N VAL A 60 11.08 2.70 -8.96
CA VAL A 60 11.16 2.63 -10.42
C VAL A 60 10.82 4.00 -10.97
N LEU A 61 11.69 4.53 -11.83
CA LEU A 61 11.43 5.70 -12.63
C LEU A 61 10.87 5.25 -13.98
N MET A 62 9.69 5.78 -14.31
CA MET A 62 9.10 5.68 -15.63
C MET A 62 8.92 7.08 -16.23
N ARG A 63 8.93 7.18 -17.55
CA ARG A 63 8.78 8.43 -18.30
C ARG A 63 7.60 8.35 -19.25
N GLY A 64 6.72 9.34 -19.21
CA GLY A 64 5.60 9.48 -20.11
C GLY A 64 5.98 10.21 -21.40
N ASN A 65 5.23 11.25 -21.75
CA ASN A 65 5.33 11.91 -23.06
C ASN A 65 6.67 12.62 -23.30
N ASP A 66 7.28 13.17 -22.26
CA ASP A 66 8.56 13.88 -22.35
C ASP A 66 9.37 13.78 -21.04
N ASN A 67 10.48 14.50 -20.97
CA ASN A 67 11.39 14.48 -19.82
C ASN A 67 10.81 15.15 -18.55
N ASN A 68 9.69 15.85 -18.65
CA ASN A 68 8.99 16.53 -17.56
C ASN A 68 7.74 15.76 -17.08
N ASP A 69 7.52 14.54 -17.58
CA ASP A 69 6.45 13.62 -17.16
C ASP A 69 7.01 12.37 -16.45
N PRO A 70 7.66 12.52 -15.27
CA PRO A 70 8.16 11.38 -14.52
C PRO A 70 7.06 10.72 -13.68
N LEU A 71 7.00 9.40 -13.74
CA LEU A 71 6.22 8.58 -12.83
C LEU A 71 7.17 7.75 -11.96
N PHE A 72 7.14 8.01 -10.67
CA PHE A 72 7.87 7.19 -9.69
C PHE A 72 6.94 6.15 -9.08
N LEU A 73 7.26 4.88 -9.27
CA LEU A 73 6.59 3.77 -8.58
C LEU A 73 7.49 3.23 -7.47
N GLN A 74 6.87 2.74 -6.41
CA GLN A 74 7.52 2.05 -5.31
C GLN A 74 7.03 0.60 -5.29
N ILE A 75 7.97 -0.33 -5.37
CA ILE A 75 7.73 -1.77 -5.25
C ILE A 75 8.19 -2.20 -3.86
N LYS A 76 7.32 -2.87 -3.11
CA LYS A 76 7.58 -3.30 -1.74
C LYS A 76 7.29 -4.78 -1.60
N GLU A 77 8.24 -5.50 -0.99
CA GLU A 77 8.05 -6.91 -0.63
C GLU A 77 6.88 -7.05 0.36
N ALA A 78 6.05 -8.05 0.13
CA ALA A 78 4.97 -8.46 1.02
C ALA A 78 5.25 -9.87 1.54
N SER A 79 5.52 -9.98 2.83
CA SER A 79 5.68 -11.25 3.52
C SER A 79 4.35 -11.76 4.09
N THR A 80 4.36 -12.97 4.65
CA THR A 80 3.29 -13.52 5.48
C THR A 80 2.84 -12.51 6.54
N SER A 81 1.53 -12.40 6.79
CA SER A 81 1.06 -11.48 7.83
C SER A 81 1.52 -11.99 9.20
N VAL A 82 1.94 -11.07 10.06
CA VAL A 82 2.27 -11.36 11.48
C VAL A 82 1.08 -11.95 12.24
N LEU A 83 -0.13 -11.78 11.71
CA LEU A 83 -1.37 -12.31 12.29
C LEU A 83 -1.70 -13.74 11.83
N GLU A 84 -1.04 -14.28 10.79
CA GLU A 84 -1.39 -15.63 10.30
C GLU A 84 -1.22 -16.76 11.33
N PRO A 85 -0.24 -16.72 12.25
CA PRO A 85 -0.16 -17.71 13.34
C PRO A 85 -1.37 -17.73 14.28
N TYR A 86 -2.14 -16.65 14.34
CA TYR A 86 -3.27 -16.50 15.28
C TYR A 86 -4.64 -16.55 14.60
N LEU A 87 -4.73 -16.07 13.36
CA LEU A 87 -5.97 -15.95 12.59
C LEU A 87 -6.06 -16.91 11.40
N GLY A 88 -5.02 -17.72 11.19
CA GLY A 88 -4.90 -18.62 10.04
C GLY A 88 -4.32 -17.93 8.81
N LYS A 89 -4.07 -18.74 7.77
CA LYS A 89 -3.47 -18.27 6.52
C LYS A 89 -4.37 -17.29 5.79
N SER A 90 -3.74 -16.35 5.09
CA SER A 90 -4.44 -15.47 4.15
C SER A 90 -5.24 -16.26 3.11
N ARG A 91 -6.49 -15.84 2.86
CA ARG A 91 -7.28 -16.36 1.73
C ARG A 91 -6.65 -16.10 0.36
N TYR A 92 -5.80 -15.07 0.27
CA TYR A 92 -5.05 -14.77 -0.94
C TYR A 92 -3.72 -15.50 -0.93
N GLN A 93 -3.43 -16.22 -2.02
CA GLN A 93 -2.16 -16.93 -2.22
C GLN A 93 -0.97 -15.99 -2.46
N ASN A 94 -1.24 -14.73 -2.84
CA ASN A 94 -0.23 -13.69 -3.01
C ASN A 94 -0.34 -12.68 -1.86
N HIS A 95 0.73 -12.50 -1.10
CA HIS A 95 0.73 -11.60 0.05
C HIS A 95 0.63 -10.12 -0.35
N GLY A 96 1.13 -9.74 -1.53
CA GLY A 96 0.91 -8.42 -2.12
C GLY A 96 -0.56 -8.18 -2.42
N GLN A 97 -1.27 -9.18 -2.97
CA GLN A 97 -2.72 -9.12 -3.19
C GLN A 97 -3.48 -8.89 -1.88
N ARG A 98 -3.09 -9.57 -0.79
CA ARG A 98 -3.69 -9.36 0.54
C ARG A 98 -3.57 -7.90 0.97
N VAL A 99 -2.38 -7.32 0.84
CA VAL A 99 -2.13 -5.91 1.20
C VAL A 99 -2.98 -4.96 0.37
N VAL A 100 -2.97 -5.12 -0.95
CA VAL A 100 -3.71 -4.23 -1.88
C VAL A 100 -5.21 -4.32 -1.67
N ARG A 101 -5.76 -5.54 -1.54
CA ARG A 101 -7.18 -5.74 -1.28
C ARG A 101 -7.61 -5.19 0.07
N GLY A 102 -6.77 -5.33 1.10
CA GLY A 102 -7.01 -4.72 2.41
C GLY A 102 -7.05 -3.19 2.35
N GLN A 103 -6.13 -2.58 1.59
CA GLN A 103 -6.12 -1.13 1.36
C GLN A 103 -7.37 -0.65 0.63
N HIS A 104 -7.77 -1.29 -0.48
CA HIS A 104 -9.00 -0.91 -1.20
C HIS A 104 -10.27 -1.05 -0.35
N ALA A 105 -10.31 -2.06 0.53
CA ALA A 105 -11.47 -2.29 1.38
C ALA A 105 -11.58 -1.24 2.50
N THR A 106 -10.46 -0.82 3.07
CA THR A 106 -10.44 0.10 4.23
C THR A 106 -10.33 1.57 3.83
N GLN A 107 -9.50 1.92 2.85
CA GLN A 107 -9.21 3.30 2.46
C GLN A 107 -10.29 3.89 1.55
N ALA A 108 -10.75 5.10 1.88
CA ALA A 108 -11.75 5.81 1.07
C ALA A 108 -11.21 6.21 -0.32
N ALA A 109 -9.92 6.51 -0.40
CA ALA A 109 -9.19 6.77 -1.63
C ALA A 109 -7.86 6.00 -1.58
N SER A 110 -7.63 5.17 -2.60
CA SER A 110 -6.37 4.44 -2.77
C SER A 110 -5.63 4.98 -4.00
N ASP A 111 -4.33 4.75 -4.03
CA ASP A 111 -3.49 5.03 -5.19
C ASP A 111 -4.00 4.28 -6.43
N ILE A 112 -4.09 4.96 -7.58
CA ILE A 112 -4.60 4.35 -8.81
C ILE A 112 -3.68 3.24 -9.35
N PHE A 113 -2.38 3.34 -9.11
CA PHE A 113 -1.37 2.36 -9.50
C PHE A 113 -1.17 1.27 -8.44
N LEU A 114 -2.01 1.24 -7.39
CA LEU A 114 -1.96 0.21 -6.36
C LEU A 114 -2.25 -1.17 -6.97
N GLY A 115 -1.25 -2.04 -6.97
CA GLY A 115 -1.35 -3.38 -7.54
C GLY A 115 -0.33 -4.32 -6.92
N TRP A 116 -0.31 -5.57 -7.35
CA TRP A 116 0.59 -6.59 -6.82
C TRP A 116 1.17 -7.46 -7.92
N GLY A 117 2.35 -8.00 -7.68
CA GLY A 117 3.02 -8.89 -8.61
C GLY A 117 3.79 -9.96 -7.86
N ARG A 118 4.23 -10.99 -8.59
CA ARG A 118 5.11 -12.03 -8.08
C ARG A 118 6.43 -11.95 -8.83
N GLY A 119 7.51 -11.73 -8.09
CA GLY A 119 8.86 -11.71 -8.62
C GLY A 119 9.47 -13.11 -8.67
N ALA A 120 10.78 -13.14 -8.92
CA ALA A 120 11.55 -14.37 -8.93
C ALA A 120 11.45 -15.13 -7.60
N ASN A 121 11.64 -16.45 -7.66
CA ASN A 121 11.64 -17.34 -6.50
C ASN A 121 10.35 -17.28 -5.66
N GLY A 122 9.24 -16.84 -6.25
CA GLY A 122 7.93 -16.78 -5.60
C GLY A 122 7.74 -15.60 -4.62
N VAL A 123 8.65 -14.63 -4.60
CA VAL A 123 8.54 -13.47 -3.70
C VAL A 123 7.40 -12.57 -4.14
N ASP A 124 6.51 -12.23 -3.21
CA ASP A 124 5.36 -11.38 -3.46
C ASP A 124 5.68 -9.91 -3.22
N PHE A 125 5.13 -9.05 -4.06
CA PHE A 125 5.31 -7.61 -3.99
C PHE A 125 3.98 -6.89 -4.17
N TYR A 126 3.89 -5.68 -3.63
CA TYR A 126 2.88 -4.69 -3.99
C TYR A 126 3.55 -3.43 -4.52
N VAL A 127 2.85 -2.75 -5.41
CA VAL A 127 3.30 -1.54 -6.10
C VAL A 127 2.35 -0.40 -5.74
N ARG A 128 2.90 0.80 -5.58
CA ARG A 128 2.15 2.06 -5.42
C ARG A 128 2.96 3.20 -6.01
N GLN A 129 2.35 4.36 -6.27
CA GLN A 129 3.11 5.55 -6.60
C GLN A 129 3.98 5.97 -5.40
N LEU A 130 5.22 6.34 -5.67
CA LEU A 130 6.06 6.97 -4.67
C LEU A 130 5.65 8.44 -4.54
N ARG A 131 5.08 8.81 -3.40
CA ARG A 131 4.87 10.22 -3.03
C ARG A 131 5.97 10.64 -2.07
N ASP A 132 6.72 11.67 -2.45
CA ASP A 132 7.80 12.22 -1.61
C ASP A 132 7.28 13.25 -0.59
N MET A 133 6.00 13.61 -0.67
CA MET A 133 5.33 14.37 0.38
C MET A 133 4.99 13.46 1.55
N LYS A 134 5.64 13.69 2.70
CA LYS A 134 5.25 13.14 4.00
C LYS A 134 4.65 14.26 4.83
N GLY A 135 3.32 14.34 4.84
CA GLY A 135 2.62 15.09 5.88
C GLY A 135 2.48 14.21 7.13
N SER A 136 2.83 14.75 8.28
CA SER A 136 2.54 14.14 9.58
C SER A 136 1.95 15.19 10.50
N ALA A 137 1.06 14.78 11.40
CA ALA A 137 0.62 15.65 12.47
C ALA A 137 1.78 15.92 13.43
N ASP A 138 2.05 17.19 13.73
CA ASP A 138 2.94 17.55 14.83
C ASP A 138 2.16 17.39 16.13
N LEU A 139 2.34 16.25 16.80
CA LEU A 139 1.63 15.95 18.03
C LEU A 139 2.17 16.74 19.23
N ALA A 140 3.45 17.15 19.20
CA ALA A 140 4.08 17.85 20.30
C ALA A 140 3.70 19.34 20.33
N GLY A 141 3.43 19.93 19.16
CA GLY A 141 3.02 21.33 19.02
C GLY A 141 1.50 21.58 19.12
N GLN A 142 0.69 20.54 19.30
CA GLN A 142 -0.77 20.67 19.34
C GLN A 142 -1.28 21.09 20.73
N SER A 143 -2.22 22.02 20.74
CA SER A 143 -3.07 22.30 21.91
C SER A 143 -3.97 21.09 22.23
N PRO A 144 -4.52 21.00 23.47
CA PRO A 144 -5.45 19.94 23.84
C PRO A 144 -6.64 19.79 22.88
N ASP A 145 -7.22 20.90 22.42
CA ASP A 145 -8.37 20.89 21.50
C ASP A 145 -7.99 20.33 20.12
N GLN A 146 -6.81 20.70 19.61
CA GLN A 146 -6.30 20.16 18.35
C GLN A 146 -6.03 18.65 18.46
N MET A 147 -5.50 18.20 19.60
CA MET A 147 -5.25 16.79 19.86
C MET A 147 -6.56 15.99 19.97
N ALA A 148 -7.59 16.56 20.61
CA ALA A 148 -8.93 15.97 20.66
C ALA A 148 -9.55 15.85 19.26
N LEU A 149 -9.44 16.89 18.44
CA LEU A 149 -9.88 16.87 17.05
C LEU A 149 -9.13 15.80 16.23
N TYR A 150 -7.80 15.73 16.36
CA TYR A 150 -6.99 14.75 15.66
C TYR A 150 -7.34 13.32 16.09
N ALA A 151 -7.52 13.07 17.39
CA ALA A 151 -8.00 11.78 17.91
C ALA A 151 -9.38 11.41 17.35
N GLY A 152 -10.31 12.37 17.31
CA GLY A 152 -11.63 12.19 16.68
C GLY A 152 -11.53 11.81 15.20
N LEU A 153 -10.67 12.47 14.44
CA LEU A 153 -10.41 12.12 13.03
C LEU A 153 -9.85 10.70 12.88
N CYS A 154 -8.87 10.31 13.72
CA CYS A 154 -8.33 8.96 13.72
C CYS A 154 -9.41 7.92 14.05
N GLY A 155 -10.23 8.19 15.07
CA GLY A 155 -11.37 7.34 15.44
C GLY A 155 -12.36 7.19 14.29
N HIS A 156 -12.68 8.27 13.58
CA HIS A 156 -13.59 8.26 12.45
C HIS A 156 -13.05 7.43 11.27
N VAL A 157 -11.76 7.55 10.96
CA VAL A 157 -11.10 6.74 9.92
C VAL A 157 -11.10 5.26 10.28
N LEU A 158 -10.84 4.93 11.56
CA LEU A 158 -10.87 3.56 12.06
C LEU A 158 -12.29 2.98 12.00
N ALA A 159 -13.29 3.71 12.52
CA ALA A 159 -14.69 3.32 12.48
C ALA A 159 -15.17 3.07 11.06
N ARG A 160 -14.82 3.96 10.11
CA ARG A 160 -15.13 3.78 8.68
C ARG A 160 -14.48 2.51 8.12
N ALA A 161 -13.23 2.22 8.46
CA ALA A 161 -12.55 1.00 8.01
C ALA A 161 -13.26 -0.26 8.54
N HIS A 162 -13.70 -0.25 9.80
CA HIS A 162 -14.50 -1.33 10.38
C HIS A 162 -15.86 -1.47 9.71
N ALA A 163 -16.61 -0.37 9.53
CA ALA A 163 -17.92 -0.40 8.88
C ALA A 163 -17.87 -0.92 7.43
N ARG A 164 -16.76 -0.67 6.71
CA ARG A 164 -16.58 -1.15 5.33
C ARG A 164 -16.14 -2.61 5.22
N THR A 165 -15.56 -3.19 6.27
CA THR A 165 -14.93 -4.51 6.21
C THR A 165 -15.51 -5.52 7.19
N GLY A 166 -16.29 -5.06 8.17
CA GLY A 166 -17.04 -5.88 9.11
C GLY A 166 -18.45 -6.21 8.62
N ASP A 167 -19.13 -7.06 9.37
CA ASP A 167 -20.53 -7.40 9.12
C ASP A 167 -21.42 -6.29 9.70
N ALA A 168 -22.08 -5.54 8.80
CA ALA A 168 -22.94 -4.42 9.20
C ALA A 168 -24.11 -4.85 10.08
N ALA A 169 -24.69 -6.05 9.87
CA ALA A 169 -25.78 -6.54 10.69
C ALA A 169 -25.29 -6.93 12.10
N MET A 170 -24.12 -7.56 12.19
CA MET A 170 -23.49 -7.88 13.48
C MET A 170 -23.12 -6.61 14.26
N ILE A 171 -22.53 -5.62 13.59
CA ILE A 171 -22.18 -4.33 14.20
C ILE A 171 -23.44 -3.62 14.68
N SER A 172 -24.48 -3.54 13.85
CA SER A 172 -25.76 -2.91 14.23
C SER A 172 -26.41 -3.62 15.41
N GLY A 173 -26.41 -4.96 15.43
CA GLY A 173 -26.95 -5.74 16.53
C GLY A 173 -26.15 -5.59 17.83
N TYR A 174 -24.82 -5.42 17.73
CA TYR A 174 -23.96 -5.15 18.88
C TYR A 174 -24.17 -3.75 19.45
N MET A 175 -24.40 -2.75 18.59
CA MET A 175 -24.72 -1.38 19.02
C MET A 175 -26.09 -1.30 19.71
N GLY A 176 -27.07 -2.07 19.25
CA GLY A 176 -28.44 -2.01 19.75
C GLY A 176 -29.13 -0.68 19.44
N ASP A 177 -30.22 -0.38 20.16
CA ASP A 177 -31.03 0.84 20.00
C ASP A 177 -30.73 1.92 21.05
N GLY A 178 -29.74 1.69 21.92
CA GLY A 178 -29.36 2.61 23.00
C GLY A 178 -28.31 3.62 22.56
N ASP A 179 -28.15 4.70 23.34
CA ASP A 179 -27.20 5.79 23.09
C ASP A 179 -25.85 5.59 23.78
N ALA A 180 -25.61 4.46 24.45
CA ALA A 180 -24.41 4.22 25.26
C ALA A 180 -23.07 4.45 24.51
N PHE A 181 -23.04 4.22 23.20
CA PHE A 181 -21.86 4.49 22.36
C PHE A 181 -21.73 5.97 21.94
N ASP A 182 -22.82 6.73 21.94
CA ASP A 182 -22.83 8.15 21.56
C ASP A 182 -22.38 9.06 22.72
N ILE A 183 -22.47 8.58 23.96
CA ILE A 183 -22.07 9.28 25.20
C ILE A 183 -20.73 8.80 25.81
N ALA A 184 -20.04 7.86 25.13
CA ALA A 184 -18.75 7.29 25.58
C ALA A 184 -17.52 8.09 25.11
#